data_AF-A0A9P7DLY6-F1
#
_entry.id   AF-A0A9P7DLY6-F1
#
_cell.length_a   1.000
_cell.length_b   1.000
_cell.length_c   1.000
_cell.angle_alpha   90.00
_cell.angle_beta   90.00
_cell.angle_gamma   90.00
#
_symmetry.space_group_name_H-M   'P 1'
#
loop_
_entity.id
_entity.type
_entity.pdbx_description
1 polymer ?
#
loop_
_entity_poly.entity_id
_entity_poly.type
_entity_poly.pdbx_seq_one_letter_code
_entity_poly.pdbx_strand_id
1 'polypeptide(L)'
;MKLESINILQNKVDLIKLLSNNRNRCIHQGHGGRAVAQRPDTQLEYDIDAVNEIIAKRPPIPVRDFAFDPGLIRSFDVNKPGAEVHELKGGVASGSILTGQGNKSRFVR
;
A
#
# COMPACT_ATOMS: atom_id res chain seq x y z
N MET A 1 12.20 -8.17 -1.90
CA MET A 1 10.89 -8.61 -1.36
C MET A 1 10.35 -9.68 -2.28
N LYS A 2 10.04 -10.88 -1.76
CA LYS A 2 9.33 -11.92 -2.53
C LYS A 2 7.84 -11.71 -2.27
N LEU A 3 7.08 -11.27 -3.27
CA LEU A 3 5.65 -11.01 -3.16
C LEU A 3 4.88 -12.18 -3.79
N GLU A 4 4.18 -12.95 -2.95
CA GLU A 4 3.38 -14.10 -3.40
C GLU A 4 1.88 -13.80 -3.36
N SER A 5 1.45 -12.92 -2.46
CA SER A 5 0.05 -12.52 -2.30
C SER A 5 -0.22 -11.22 -3.05
N ILE A 6 -0.74 -11.34 -4.28
CA ILE A 6 -1.14 -10.20 -5.13
C ILE A 6 -2.64 -10.30 -5.41
N ASN A 7 -3.40 -9.29 -4.99
CA ASN A 7 -4.82 -9.14 -5.32
C ASN A 7 -4.96 -8.15 -6.49
N ILE A 8 -5.69 -8.54 -7.54
CA ILE A 8 -5.91 -7.71 -8.73
C ILE A 8 -7.34 -7.17 -8.70
N LEU A 9 -7.49 -5.84 -8.68
CA LEU A 9 -8.78 -5.15 -8.69
C LEU A 9 -8.96 -4.43 -10.03
N GLN A 10 -10.14 -4.55 -10.65
CA GLN A 10 -10.48 -3.82 -11.87
C GLN A 10 -11.16 -2.49 -11.50
N ASN A 11 -10.44 -1.38 -11.68
CA ASN A 11 -11.01 -0.04 -11.51
C ASN A 11 -11.67 0.47 -12.82
N LYS A 12 -12.51 1.51 -12.73
CA LYS A 12 -13.19 2.21 -13.85
C LYS A 12 -14.14 1.33 -14.67
N VAL A 13 -14.95 0.55 -13.96
CA VAL A 13 -15.91 -0.39 -14.56
C VAL A 13 -17.16 0.31 -15.08
N ASP A 14 -17.46 1.49 -14.54
CA ASP A 14 -18.51 2.43 -14.94
C ASP A 14 -18.43 2.81 -16.43
N LEU A 15 -17.21 2.99 -16.97
CA LEU A 15 -16.98 3.40 -18.37
C LEU A 15 -17.14 2.25 -19.38
N ILE A 16 -17.50 1.04 -18.94
CA ILE A 16 -17.50 -0.16 -19.78
C ILE A 16 -18.92 -0.65 -20.08
N LYS A 17 -19.26 -0.78 -21.37
CA LYS A 17 -20.54 -1.34 -21.82
C LYS A 17 -20.69 -2.84 -21.49
N LEU A 18 -21.89 -3.23 -21.02
CA LEU A 18 -22.33 -4.57 -20.57
C LEU A 18 -22.04 -5.73 -21.53
N LEU A 19 -21.86 -5.48 -22.84
CA LEU A 19 -21.63 -6.53 -23.85
C LEU A 19 -20.22 -7.15 -23.82
N SER A 20 -19.33 -6.65 -22.98
CA SER A 20 -17.93 -7.12 -22.89
C SER A 20 -17.73 -8.22 -21.82
N ASN A 21 -18.65 -9.18 -21.75
CA ASN A 21 -18.65 -10.31 -20.81
C ASN A 21 -17.43 -11.25 -20.90
N ASN A 22 -16.54 -11.07 -21.88
CA ASN A 22 -15.34 -11.89 -22.07
C ASN A 22 -14.08 -11.37 -21.35
N ARG A 23 -14.13 -10.24 -20.64
CA ARG A 23 -12.91 -9.58 -20.10
C ARG A 23 -12.31 -10.23 -18.85
N ASN A 24 -13.11 -10.92 -18.03
CA ASN A 24 -12.58 -11.62 -16.86
C ASN A 24 -11.55 -12.70 -17.26
N ARG A 25 -11.61 -13.23 -18.49
CA ARG A 25 -10.64 -14.21 -19.00
C ARG A 25 -9.22 -13.67 -19.20
N CYS A 26 -9.07 -12.39 -19.57
CA CYS A 26 -7.76 -11.84 -19.92
C CYS A 26 -6.85 -11.67 -18.69
N ILE A 27 -7.42 -11.39 -17.50
CA ILE A 27 -6.64 -11.25 -16.27
C ILE A 27 -6.16 -12.62 -15.74
N HIS A 28 -6.94 -13.69 -15.95
CA HIS A 28 -6.59 -15.03 -15.49
C HIS A 28 -5.50 -15.71 -16.34
N GLN A 29 -5.22 -15.23 -17.55
CA GLN A 29 -4.25 -15.86 -18.46
C GLN A 29 -2.82 -15.32 -18.34
N GLY A 30 -2.59 -14.18 -17.68
CA GLY A 30 -1.31 -13.47 -17.74
C GLY A 30 -0.43 -13.49 -16.50
N HIS A 31 -0.95 -13.82 -15.31
CA HIS A 31 -0.22 -13.60 -14.06
C HIS A 31 -0.35 -14.81 -13.12
N GLY A 32 0.78 -15.32 -12.63
CA GLY A 32 0.85 -16.42 -11.65
C GLY A 32 0.29 -16.10 -10.26
N GLY A 33 -0.45 -14.99 -10.12
CA GLY A 33 -1.20 -14.64 -8.92
C GLY A 33 -2.67 -15.05 -9.09
N ARG A 34 -3.27 -15.60 -8.03
CA ARG A 34 -4.68 -16.02 -8.03
C ARG A 34 -5.58 -14.78 -7.96
N ALA A 35 -5.84 -14.19 -9.13
CA ALA A 35 -6.63 -12.98 -9.28
C ALA A 35 -8.08 -13.23 -8.83
N VAL A 36 -8.58 -12.38 -7.93
CA VAL A 36 -10.01 -12.28 -7.65
C VAL A 36 -10.49 -10.96 -8.20
N ALA A 37 -11.11 -11.06 -9.37
CA ALA A 37 -11.67 -9.92 -10.08
C ALA A 37 -12.91 -9.41 -9.33
N GLN A 38 -12.69 -8.55 -8.35
CA GLN A 38 -13.74 -7.66 -7.86
C GLN A 38 -13.72 -6.36 -8.67
N ARG A 39 -14.89 -5.74 -8.76
CA ARG A 39 -15.16 -4.54 -9.56
C ARG A 39 -15.48 -3.36 -8.63
N PRO A 40 -14.55 -2.93 -7.77
CA PRO A 40 -14.79 -1.77 -6.94
C PRO A 40 -14.86 -0.55 -7.85
N ASP A 41 -16.00 0.14 -7.84
CA ASP A 41 -16.10 1.45 -8.42
C ASP A 41 -15.58 2.47 -7.40
N THR A 42 -14.33 2.93 -7.60
CA THR A 42 -13.69 3.87 -6.68
C THR A 42 -14.39 5.24 -6.61
N GLN A 43 -15.27 5.55 -7.57
CA GLN A 43 -16.00 6.82 -7.62
C GLN A 43 -17.37 6.72 -6.94
N LEU A 44 -17.98 5.54 -6.93
CA LEU A 44 -19.27 5.27 -6.30
C LEU A 44 -19.16 4.52 -4.97
N GLU A 45 -17.94 4.29 -4.48
CA GLU A 45 -17.63 3.59 -3.21
C GLU A 45 -18.27 2.20 -3.09
N TYR A 46 -18.52 1.56 -4.23
CA TYR A 46 -19.18 0.26 -4.27
C TYR A 46 -18.16 -0.89 -4.06
N ASP A 47 -18.62 -1.99 -3.43
CA ASP A 47 -17.84 -3.21 -3.15
C ASP A 47 -16.59 -3.05 -2.24
N ILE A 48 -16.48 -1.97 -1.46
CA ILE A 48 -15.36 -1.75 -0.52
C ILE A 48 -15.30 -2.87 0.55
N ASP A 49 -16.45 -3.31 1.06
CA ASP A 49 -16.51 -4.38 2.07
C ASP A 49 -15.97 -5.71 1.55
N ALA A 50 -16.26 -6.01 0.27
CA ALA A 50 -15.79 -7.23 -0.37
C ALA A 50 -14.27 -7.22 -0.58
N VAL A 51 -13.68 -6.03 -0.82
CA VAL A 51 -12.23 -5.83 -0.89
C VAL A 51 -11.60 -5.97 0.48
N ASN A 52 -12.21 -5.37 1.51
CA ASN A 52 -11.75 -5.46 2.89
C ASN A 52 -11.75 -6.91 3.39
N GLU A 53 -12.78 -7.69 3.08
CA GLU A 53 -12.84 -9.11 3.43
C GLU A 53 -11.70 -9.90 2.79
N ILE A 54 -11.38 -9.63 1.52
CA ILE A 54 -10.25 -10.26 0.82
C ILE A 54 -8.92 -9.90 1.49
N ILE A 55 -8.71 -8.63 1.81
CA ILE A 55 -7.47 -8.14 2.44
C ILE A 55 -7.32 -8.71 3.85
N ALA A 56 -8.41 -8.85 4.61
CA ALA A 56 -8.37 -9.39 5.96
C ALA A 56 -8.15 -10.91 5.98
N LYS A 57 -8.72 -11.65 5.02
CA LYS A 57 -8.70 -13.13 5.03
C LYS A 57 -7.53 -13.75 4.26
N ARG A 58 -6.96 -13.09 3.25
CA ARG A 58 -6.02 -13.74 2.32
C ARG A 58 -4.54 -13.66 2.64
N PRO A 59 -3.92 -12.47 2.79
CA PRO A 59 -2.48 -12.40 3.00
C PRO A 59 -2.17 -12.81 4.45
N PRO A 60 -1.38 -13.88 4.68
CA PRO A 60 -0.86 -14.14 6.01
C PRO A 60 0.01 -12.96 6.44
N ILE A 61 -0.05 -12.59 7.72
CA ILE A 61 0.83 -11.57 8.27
C ILE A 61 2.26 -12.09 8.15
N PRO A 62 3.16 -11.41 7.41
CA PRO A 62 4.53 -11.87 7.25
C PRO A 62 5.26 -11.80 8.60
N VAL A 63 6.07 -12.83 8.88
CA VAL A 63 6.95 -12.84 10.05
C VAL A 63 7.97 -11.71 9.90
N ARG A 64 8.08 -10.86 10.92
CA ARG A 64 9.04 -9.75 10.96
C ARG A 64 10.09 -10.02 12.02
N ASP A 65 11.35 -9.78 11.67
CA ASP A 65 12.46 -9.80 12.61
C ASP A 65 12.67 -8.40 13.18
N PHE A 66 12.67 -8.28 14.50
CA PHE A 66 12.80 -7.01 15.23
C PHE A 66 14.23 -6.72 15.70
N ALA A 67 15.18 -7.64 15.50
CA ALA A 67 16.56 -7.50 15.99
C ALA A 67 17.45 -6.65 15.07
N PHE A 68 17.12 -6.59 13.77
CA PHE A 68 17.90 -5.85 12.76
C PHE A 68 17.71 -4.33 12.84
N ASP A 69 18.58 -3.59 12.17
CA ASP A 69 18.46 -2.13 12.10
C ASP A 69 17.35 -1.69 11.13
N PRO A 70 16.55 -0.68 11.49
CA PRO A 70 15.48 -0.16 10.66
C PRO A 70 15.98 0.76 9.54
N GLY A 71 15.50 0.54 8.31
CA GLY A 71 15.76 1.41 7.16
C GLY A 71 14.76 2.57 7.02
N LEU A 72 15.23 3.71 6.50
CA LEU A 72 14.42 4.90 6.16
C LEU A 72 14.48 5.13 4.64
N ILE A 73 13.36 5.56 4.03
CA ILE A 73 13.25 5.67 2.56
C ILE A 73 12.94 7.07 2.04
N ARG A 74 12.46 8.00 2.89
CA ARG A 74 12.14 9.38 2.51
C ARG A 74 12.44 10.36 3.64
N SER A 75 12.69 11.61 3.27
CA SER A 75 12.80 12.75 4.19
C SER A 75 11.85 13.86 3.75
N PHE A 76 11.29 14.57 4.72
CA PHE A 76 10.34 15.65 4.55
C PHE A 76 10.74 16.85 5.39
N ASP A 77 10.49 18.03 4.83
CA ASP A 77 10.51 19.28 5.59
C ASP A 77 9.09 19.55 6.11
N VAL A 78 9.01 19.89 7.40
CA VAL A 78 7.76 20.24 8.09
C VAL A 78 7.61 21.74 8.31
N ASN A 79 8.62 22.52 7.93
CA ASN A 79 8.65 23.96 8.12
C ASN A 79 7.74 24.64 7.10
N LYS A 80 6.88 25.54 7.58
CA LYS A 80 6.01 26.33 6.71
C LYS A 80 6.84 27.40 6.00
N PRO A 81 6.49 27.78 4.76
CA PRO A 81 7.12 28.91 4.09
C PRO A 81 6.98 30.18 4.95
N GLY A 82 8.08 30.90 5.17
CA GLY A 82 8.11 32.13 5.98
C GLY A 82 8.27 31.92 7.50
N ALA A 83 8.60 30.71 7.95
CA ALA A 83 8.93 30.47 9.36
C ALA A 83 10.21 31.21 9.76
N GLU A 84 10.17 31.88 10.92
CA GLU A 84 11.34 32.54 11.49
C GLU A 84 12.38 31.51 11.97
N VAL A 85 13.65 31.91 12.02
CA VAL A 85 14.77 30.99 12.31
C VAL A 85 14.59 30.24 13.64
N HIS A 86 14.00 30.91 14.64
CA HIS A 86 13.77 30.34 15.98
C HIS A 86 12.58 29.37 16.05
N GLU A 87 11.73 29.33 15.01
CA GLU A 87 10.57 28.45 14.90
C GLU A 87 10.84 27.21 14.04
N LEU A 88 12.01 27.13 13.40
CA LEU A 88 12.40 26.02 12.56
C LEU A 88 12.46 24.70 13.35
N LYS A 89 11.79 23.70 12.82
CA LYS A 89 11.77 22.32 13.31
C LYS A 89 12.77 21.48 12.54
N GLY A 90 13.31 20.46 13.21
CA GLY A 90 14.17 19.45 12.59
C GLY A 90 13.45 18.69 11.47
N GLY A 91 14.22 18.21 10.49
CA GLY A 91 13.70 17.42 9.37
C GLY A 91 13.06 16.11 9.83
N VAL A 92 12.05 15.65 9.09
CA VAL A 92 11.33 14.41 9.39
C VAL A 92 11.75 13.33 8.40
N ALA A 93 12.35 12.26 8.91
CA ALA A 93 12.56 11.05 8.13
C ALA A 93 11.32 10.14 8.23
N SER A 94 10.84 9.65 7.10
CA SER A 94 9.66 8.78 7.00
C SER A 94 9.97 7.58 6.13
N GLY A 95 9.47 6.43 6.54
CA GLY A 95 9.66 5.22 5.77
C GLY A 95 8.90 4.04 6.33
N SER A 96 9.02 2.92 5.63
CA SER A 96 8.49 1.65 6.12
C SER A 96 9.64 0.86 6.74
N ILE A 97 9.47 0.48 8.01
CA ILE A 97 10.41 -0.39 8.71
C ILE A 97 10.21 -1.81 8.18
N LEU A 98 11.14 -2.27 7.34
CA LEU A 98 11.12 -3.61 6.77
C LEU A 98 11.61 -4.67 7.76
N THR A 99 12.54 -4.27 8.63
CA THR A 99 13.20 -5.09 9.64
C THR A 99 13.53 -4.20 10.84
N GLY A 100 13.58 -4.78 12.03
CA GLY A 100 13.93 -4.05 13.25
C GLY A 100 12.76 -3.41 13.98
N GLN A 101 13.09 -2.75 15.09
CA GLN A 101 12.17 -1.91 15.84
C GLN A 101 12.74 -0.50 16.02
N GLY A 102 11.88 0.49 15.81
CA GLY A 102 12.22 1.88 15.98
C GLY A 102 12.23 2.33 17.44
N ASN A 103 13.40 2.67 17.96
CA ASN A 103 13.52 3.41 19.23
C ASN A 103 13.96 4.85 18.94
N LYS A 104 13.41 5.82 19.67
CA LYS A 104 13.73 7.26 19.48
C LYS A 104 15.24 7.53 19.53
N SER A 105 15.98 6.81 20.37
CA SER A 105 17.44 6.93 20.48
C SER A 105 18.23 6.33 19.32
N ARG A 106 17.63 5.42 18.54
CA ARG A 106 18.32 4.71 17.44
C ARG A 106 18.28 5.47 16.11
N PHE A 107 17.30 6.36 15.92
CA PHE A 107 17.15 7.13 14.68
C PHE A 107 17.79 8.52 14.72
N VAL A 108 18.21 8.97 15.90
CA VAL A 108 18.86 10.27 16.09
C VAL A 108 20.33 9.99 16.34
N ARG A 109 21.16 10.18 15.31
CA ARG A 109 22.61 10.35 15.42
C ARG A 109 22.96 11.77 15.05
#